data_AF-A0A8J6LMC8-F1
#
_entry.id   AF-A0A8J6LMC8-F1
#
_cell.length_a   1.000
_cell.length_b   1.000
_cell.length_c   1.000
_cell.angle_alpha   90.00
_cell.angle_beta   90.00
_cell.angle_gamma   90.00
#
_symmetry.space_group_name_H-M   'P 1'
#
loop_
_entity.id
_entity.type
_entity.pdbx_description
1 polymer ?
#
loop_
_entity_poly.entity_id
_entity_poly.type
_entity_poly.pdbx_seq_one_letter_code
_entity_poly.pdbx_strand_id
1 'polypeptide(L)'
;MPANDYGIGAAAPRPGDTREHEDVRLRRVHEHLDQVARSLQDLGARADTDRETAEPSIDGLHAQLAELQAELDGLRTAMRNRGVIEQAKGMLMVRLRVDEGKAFDYLRTLSNTTNRKLSEVAGEVVRTRAGESDFPLG
;
A
#
# COMPACT_ATOMS: atom_id res chain seq x y z
N MET A 1 77.01 -58.06 12.92
CA MET A 1 75.86 -57.48 12.19
C MET A 1 74.65 -57.51 13.12
N PRO A 2 74.02 -56.37 13.46
CA PRO A 2 72.80 -56.37 14.25
C PRO A 2 71.56 -56.61 13.37
N ALA A 3 70.60 -57.33 13.94
CA ALA A 3 69.33 -57.71 13.34
C ALA A 3 68.36 -56.51 13.27
N ASN A 4 67.61 -56.45 12.17
CA ASN A 4 66.62 -55.43 11.88
C ASN A 4 65.37 -55.64 12.76
N ASP A 5 64.97 -54.59 13.46
CA ASP A 5 63.75 -54.50 14.27
C ASP A 5 62.60 -53.97 13.40
N TYR A 6 61.61 -54.82 13.13
CA TYR A 6 60.35 -54.43 12.51
C TYR A 6 59.20 -55.13 13.25
N GLY A 7 58.86 -54.62 14.43
CA GLY A 7 57.69 -55.03 15.19
C GLY A 7 56.63 -53.94 15.26
N ILE A 8 55.71 -53.86 14.29
CA ILE A 8 54.35 -53.33 14.50
C ILE A 8 53.36 -54.17 13.69
N GLY A 9 52.91 -55.28 14.29
CA GLY A 9 51.72 -56.01 13.85
C GLY A 9 50.50 -55.43 14.55
N ALA A 10 49.76 -54.55 13.88
CA ALA A 10 48.43 -54.13 14.34
C ALA A 10 47.49 -55.34 14.25
N ALA A 11 47.04 -55.84 15.40
CA ALA A 11 46.03 -56.89 15.48
C ALA A 11 44.72 -56.40 14.81
N ALA A 12 44.17 -57.21 13.91
CA ALA A 12 42.89 -56.93 13.28
C ALA A 12 41.77 -56.87 14.36
N PRO A 13 40.82 -55.91 14.26
CA PRO A 13 39.77 -55.75 15.25
C PRO A 13 38.85 -56.98 15.31
N ARG A 14 38.39 -57.35 16.52
CA ARG A 14 37.46 -58.47 16.72
C ARG A 14 36.07 -58.11 16.16
N PRO A 15 35.31 -59.06 15.58
CA PRO A 15 34.05 -58.79 14.85
C PRO A 15 32.87 -58.25 15.70
N GLY A 16 33.03 -58.07 17.02
CA GLY A 16 32.06 -57.40 17.89
C GLY A 16 32.33 -55.91 18.10
N ASP A 17 33.61 -55.49 18.05
CA ASP A 17 34.07 -54.12 18.31
C ASP A 17 33.61 -53.15 17.21
N THR A 18 33.55 -53.63 15.97
CA THR A 18 33.12 -52.84 14.81
C THR A 18 31.64 -52.47 14.81
N ARG A 19 30.76 -53.31 15.37
CA ARG A 19 29.30 -53.04 15.41
C ARG A 19 28.96 -51.96 16.43
N GLU A 20 29.56 -52.02 17.61
CA GLU A 20 29.37 -51.00 18.65
C GLU A 20 29.93 -49.64 18.21
N HIS A 21 31.09 -49.62 17.54
CA HIS A 21 31.64 -48.42 16.93
C HIS A 21 30.75 -47.85 15.81
N GLU A 22 30.07 -48.70 15.04
CA GLU A 22 29.12 -48.29 14.01
C GLU A 22 27.86 -47.67 14.61
N ASP A 23 27.30 -48.28 15.67
CA ASP A 23 26.14 -47.76 16.41
C ASP A 23 26.44 -46.38 17.03
N VAL A 24 27.64 -46.20 17.60
CA VAL A 24 28.08 -44.90 18.14
C VAL A 24 28.22 -43.85 17.02
N ARG A 25 28.73 -44.23 15.84
CA ARG A 25 28.80 -43.33 14.69
C ARG A 25 27.41 -42.92 14.21
N LEU A 26 26.48 -43.86 14.09
CA LEU A 26 25.11 -43.59 13.67
C LEU A 26 24.37 -42.69 14.66
N ARG A 27 24.56 -42.90 15.97
CA ARG A 27 23.99 -42.05 17.02
C ARG A 27 24.48 -40.60 16.92
N ARG A 28 25.79 -40.40 16.70
CA ARG A 28 26.38 -39.06 16.51
C ARG A 28 25.84 -38.38 15.26
N VAL A 29 25.64 -39.13 14.16
CA VAL A 29 25.03 -38.59 12.94
C VAL A 29 23.60 -38.14 13.22
N HIS A 30 22.82 -38.94 13.94
CA HIS A 30 21.44 -38.59 14.30
C HIS A 30 21.39 -37.31 15.16
N GLU A 31 22.24 -37.22 16.18
CA GLU A 31 22.37 -36.02 17.03
C GLU A 31 22.74 -34.79 16.21
N HIS A 32 23.62 -34.95 15.21
CA HIS A 32 24.01 -33.85 14.33
C HIS A 32 22.87 -33.43 13.40
N LEU A 33 22.09 -34.38 12.87
CA LEU A 33 20.91 -34.10 12.06
C LEU A 33 19.83 -33.37 12.87
N ASP A 34 19.61 -33.76 14.13
CA ASP A 34 18.70 -33.06 15.04
C ASP A 34 19.19 -31.64 15.34
N GLN A 35 20.50 -31.46 15.50
CA GLN A 35 21.11 -30.14 15.69
C GLN A 35 20.93 -29.25 14.46
N VAL A 36 21.09 -29.81 13.26
CA VAL A 36 20.86 -29.11 12.00
C VAL A 36 19.38 -28.75 11.84
N ALA A 37 18.46 -29.67 12.15
CA ALA A 37 17.02 -29.42 12.10
C ALA A 37 16.60 -28.26 13.01
N ARG A 38 17.09 -28.24 14.26
CA ARG A 38 16.86 -27.12 15.19
C ARG A 38 17.44 -25.81 14.67
N SER A 39 18.66 -25.84 14.12
CA SER A 39 19.29 -24.64 13.57
C SER A 39 18.52 -24.07 12.37
N LEU A 40 17.96 -24.94 11.53
CA LEU A 40 17.10 -24.54 10.40
C LEU A 40 15.75 -23.98 10.87
N GLN A 41 15.16 -24.55 11.93
CA GLN A 41 13.95 -24.02 12.56
C GLN A 41 14.18 -22.61 13.13
N ASP A 42 15.30 -22.39 13.82
CA ASP A 42 15.67 -21.08 14.36
C ASP A 42 15.93 -20.04 13.25
N LEU A 43 16.56 -20.45 12.15
CA LEU A 43 16.75 -19.61 10.97
C LEU A 43 15.42 -19.25 10.29
N GLY A 44 14.48 -20.20 10.23
CA GLY A 44 13.12 -19.95 9.73
C GLY A 44 12.33 -18.98 10.61
N ALA A 45 12.39 -19.15 11.93
CA ALA A 45 11.72 -18.24 12.88
C ALA A 45 12.25 -16.80 12.81
N ARG A 46 13.55 -16.63 12.52
CA ARG A 46 14.16 -15.31 12.24
C ARG A 46 13.66 -14.71 10.92
N ALA A 47 13.56 -15.52 9.87
CA ALA A 47 13.02 -15.08 8.58
C ALA A 47 11.53 -14.66 8.67
N ASP A 48 10.76 -15.28 9.57
CA ASP A 48 9.38 -14.89 9.84
C ASP A 48 9.29 -13.57 10.63
N THR A 49 10.29 -13.25 11.46
CA THR A 49 10.35 -11.95 12.17
C THR A 49 10.78 -10.79 11.25
N ASP A 50 11.61 -11.06 10.24
CA ASP A 50 11.96 -10.06 9.20
C ASP A 50 10.74 -9.64 8.35
N ARG A 51 9.66 -10.44 8.36
CA ARG A 51 8.39 -10.14 7.70
C ARG A 51 7.62 -8.99 8.37
N GLU A 52 7.93 -8.67 9.63
CA GLU A 52 7.36 -7.55 10.38
C GLU A 52 7.97 -6.19 9.98
N THR A 53 9.04 -6.20 9.17
CA THR A 53 9.68 -5.02 8.57
C THR A 53 9.61 -4.99 7.03
N ALA A 54 8.54 -5.53 6.43
CA ALA A 54 8.39 -5.56 4.98
C ALA A 54 8.43 -4.14 4.38
N GLU A 55 9.52 -3.83 3.67
CA GLU A 55 9.65 -2.63 2.85
C GLU A 55 8.43 -2.52 1.92
N PRO A 56 7.85 -1.32 1.75
CA PRO A 56 6.68 -1.15 0.92
C PRO A 56 7.02 -1.58 -0.52
N SER A 57 6.31 -2.58 -1.03
CA SER A 57 6.51 -3.06 -2.40
C SER A 57 6.17 -1.94 -3.39
N ILE A 58 6.81 -1.94 -4.56
CA ILE A 58 6.54 -0.97 -5.62
C ILE A 58 5.05 -0.98 -6.00
N ASP A 59 4.43 -2.15 -6.05
CA ASP A 59 2.99 -2.30 -6.30
C ASP A 59 2.13 -1.69 -5.19
N GLY A 60 2.54 -1.85 -3.93
CA GLY A 60 1.89 -1.23 -2.78
C GLY A 60 1.99 0.30 -2.80
N LEU A 61 3.16 0.84 -3.16
CA LEU A 61 3.36 2.27 -3.34
C LEU A 61 2.52 2.83 -4.50
N HIS A 62 2.43 2.10 -5.62
CA HIS A 62 1.57 2.49 -6.74
C HIS A 62 0.09 2.51 -6.36
N ALA A 63 -0.38 1.52 -5.60
CA ALA A 63 -1.76 1.50 -5.11
C ALA A 63 -2.07 2.69 -4.20
N GLN A 64 -1.18 2.99 -3.24
CA GLN A 64 -1.32 4.14 -2.34
C GLN A 64 -1.28 5.48 -3.10
N LEU A 65 -0.38 5.61 -4.08
CA LEU A 65 -0.27 6.80 -4.91
C LEU A 65 -1.56 7.01 -5.73
N ALA A 66 -2.11 5.95 -6.31
CA ALA A 66 -3.36 6.00 -7.07
C ALA A 66 -4.55 6.42 -6.19
N GLU A 67 -4.63 5.93 -4.95
CA GLU A 67 -5.65 6.33 -3.98
C GLU A 67 -5.54 7.82 -3.62
N LEU A 68 -4.34 8.28 -3.28
CA LEU A 68 -4.08 9.70 -2.97
C LEU A 68 -4.39 10.61 -4.16
N GLN A 69 -4.07 10.18 -5.38
CA GLN A 69 -4.42 10.92 -6.60
C GLN A 69 -5.94 11.03 -6.77
N ALA A 70 -6.67 9.92 -6.57
CA ALA A 70 -8.12 9.93 -6.65
C ALA A 70 -8.75 10.85 -5.59
N GLU A 71 -8.23 10.87 -4.37
CA GLU A 71 -8.67 11.77 -3.31
C GLU A 71 -8.42 13.23 -3.68
N LEU A 72 -7.21 13.56 -4.15
CA LEU A 72 -6.86 14.91 -4.59
C LEU A 72 -7.77 15.40 -5.72
N ASP A 73 -8.07 14.54 -6.69
CA ASP A 73 -8.94 14.89 -7.80
C ASP A 73 -10.41 15.05 -7.39
N GLY A 74 -10.87 14.23 -6.42
CA GLY A 74 -12.16 14.41 -5.77
C GLY A 74 -12.27 15.76 -5.06
N LEU A 75 -11.27 16.11 -4.24
CA LEU A 75 -11.20 17.39 -3.53
C LEU A 75 -11.15 18.58 -4.49
N ARG A 76 -10.30 18.52 -5.53
CA ARG A 76 -10.23 19.56 -6.57
C ARG A 76 -11.57 19.76 -7.27
N THR A 77 -12.30 18.67 -7.52
CA THR A 77 -13.62 18.73 -8.16
C THR A 77 -14.66 19.34 -7.22
N ALA A 78 -14.68 18.95 -5.95
CA ALA A 78 -15.56 19.54 -4.94
C ALA A 78 -15.30 21.05 -4.77
N MET A 79 -14.03 21.46 -4.73
CA MET A 79 -13.64 22.87 -4.62
C MET A 79 -14.08 23.68 -5.84
N ARG A 80 -13.86 23.18 -7.06
CA ARG A 80 -14.34 23.84 -8.29
C ARG A 80 -15.87 23.98 -8.30
N ASN A 81 -16.59 22.92 -7.92
CA ASN A 81 -18.04 22.94 -7.83
C ASN A 81 -18.53 23.95 -6.80
N ARG A 82 -17.89 24.03 -5.63
CA ARG A 82 -18.21 25.04 -4.62
C ARG A 82 -17.99 26.45 -5.16
N GLY A 83 -16.85 26.72 -5.80
CA GLY A 83 -16.53 28.03 -6.37
C GLY A 83 -17.61 28.53 -7.34
N VAL A 84 -18.05 27.70 -8.29
CA VAL A 84 -19.09 28.10 -9.25
C VAL A 84 -20.47 28.30 -8.59
N ILE A 85 -20.81 27.52 -7.57
CA ILE A 85 -22.06 27.67 -6.82
C ILE A 85 -22.07 28.98 -6.04
N GLU A 86 -20.97 29.31 -5.34
CA GLU A 86 -20.84 30.57 -4.61
C GLU A 86 -20.94 31.78 -5.54
N GLN A 87 -20.32 31.73 -6.72
CA GLN A 87 -20.43 32.79 -7.72
C GLN A 87 -21.87 32.98 -8.21
N ALA A 88 -22.56 31.88 -8.54
CA ALA A 88 -23.95 31.94 -8.97
C ALA A 88 -24.88 32.50 -7.87
N LYS A 89 -24.69 32.10 -6.62
CA LYS A 89 -25.42 32.67 -5.48
C LYS A 89 -25.22 34.18 -5.39
N GLY A 90 -23.97 34.65 -5.43
CA GLY A 90 -23.67 36.09 -5.39
C GLY A 90 -24.35 36.87 -6.53
N MET A 91 -24.37 36.32 -7.75
CA MET A 91 -25.07 36.92 -8.88
C MET A 91 -26.59 37.01 -8.65
N LEU A 92 -27.20 35.93 -8.15
CA LEU A 92 -28.64 35.88 -7.87
C LEU A 92 -29.03 36.79 -6.71
N MET A 93 -28.22 36.89 -5.66
CA MET A 93 -28.45 37.81 -4.55
C MET A 93 -28.58 39.25 -5.04
N VAL A 94 -27.67 39.68 -5.94
CA VAL A 94 -27.71 41.04 -6.51
C VAL A 94 -28.92 41.20 -7.46
N ARG A 95 -29.16 40.24 -8.35
CA ARG A 95 -30.19 40.33 -9.39
C ARG A 95 -31.60 40.25 -8.85
N LEU A 96 -31.83 39.39 -7.86
CA LEU A 96 -33.14 39.14 -7.26
C LEU A 96 -33.35 39.90 -5.95
N ARG A 97 -32.33 40.61 -5.45
CA ARG A 97 -32.36 41.33 -4.15
C ARG A 97 -32.75 40.43 -2.98
N VAL A 98 -32.14 39.25 -2.92
CA VAL A 98 -32.41 38.22 -1.91
C VAL A 98 -31.15 37.90 -1.11
N ASP A 99 -31.33 37.31 0.07
CA ASP A 99 -30.24 36.75 0.86
C ASP A 99 -29.65 35.48 0.24
N GLU A 100 -28.54 35.01 0.82
CA GLU A 100 -27.82 33.82 0.37
C GLU A 100 -28.69 32.55 0.39
N GLY A 101 -29.52 32.39 1.43
CA GLY A 101 -30.38 31.21 1.58
C GLY A 101 -31.38 31.09 0.45
N LYS A 102 -32.09 32.19 0.15
CA LYS A 102 -33.04 32.27 -0.98
C LYS A 102 -32.36 32.09 -2.33
N ALA A 103 -31.15 32.62 -2.52
CA ALA A 103 -30.39 32.40 -3.75
C ALA A 103 -30.00 30.93 -3.92
N PHE A 104 -29.58 30.26 -2.85
CA PHE A 104 -29.27 28.83 -2.88
C PHE A 104 -30.53 27.98 -3.15
N ASP A 105 -31.65 28.32 -2.50
CA ASP A 105 -32.92 27.62 -2.72
C ASP A 105 -33.42 27.75 -4.16
N TYR A 106 -33.17 28.88 -4.82
CA TYR A 106 -33.45 29.05 -6.24
C TYR A 106 -32.64 28.06 -7.09
N LEU A 107 -31.32 28.00 -6.88
CA LEU A 107 -30.45 27.05 -7.59
C LEU A 107 -30.86 25.60 -7.31
N ARG A 108 -31.17 25.27 -6.06
CA ARG A 108 -31.63 23.93 -5.63
C ARG A 108 -32.94 23.56 -6.30
N THR A 109 -33.90 24.47 -6.34
CA THR A 109 -35.19 24.25 -6.99
C THR A 109 -34.99 23.97 -8.48
N LEU A 110 -34.18 24.79 -9.16
CA LEU A 110 -33.90 24.61 -10.59
C LEU A 110 -33.14 23.29 -10.86
N SER A 111 -32.17 22.94 -10.03
CA SER A 111 -31.46 21.66 -10.09
C SER A 111 -32.41 20.47 -9.95
N ASN A 112 -33.33 20.52 -8.98
CA ASN A 112 -34.31 19.47 -8.74
C ASN A 112 -35.33 19.36 -9.88
N THR A 113 -35.89 20.48 -10.36
CA THR A 113 -36.92 20.47 -11.42
C THR A 113 -36.35 20.06 -12.78
N THR A 114 -35.05 20.29 -13.00
CA THR A 114 -34.35 19.88 -14.23
C THR A 114 -33.62 18.54 -14.10
N ASN A 115 -33.57 17.94 -12.90
CA ASN A 115 -32.81 16.73 -12.59
C ASN A 115 -31.33 16.82 -13.03
N ARG A 116 -30.69 17.95 -12.75
CA ARG A 116 -29.29 18.24 -13.12
C ARG A 116 -28.46 18.56 -11.90
N LYS A 117 -27.15 18.36 -12.00
CA LYS A 117 -26.26 18.68 -10.88
C LYS A 117 -26.31 20.18 -10.57
N LEU A 118 -26.34 20.52 -9.29
CA LEU A 118 -26.39 21.91 -8.83
C LEU A 118 -25.26 22.77 -9.40
N SER A 119 -24.04 22.23 -9.53
CA SER A 119 -22.90 22.92 -10.12
C SER A 119 -23.06 23.20 -11.62
N GLU A 120 -23.76 22.35 -12.36
CA GLU A 120 -24.06 22.56 -13.79
C GLU A 120 -25.05 23.72 -13.96
N VAL A 121 -26.11 23.73 -13.14
CA VAL A 121 -27.10 24.81 -13.10
C VAL A 121 -26.46 26.13 -12.69
N ALA A 122 -25.63 26.13 -11.64
CA ALA A 122 -24.85 27.30 -11.24
C ALA A 122 -23.94 27.79 -12.38
N GLY A 123 -23.28 26.86 -13.08
CA GLY A 123 -22.45 27.18 -14.24
C GLY A 123 -23.22 27.85 -15.38
N GLU A 124 -24.49 27.50 -15.60
CA GLU A 124 -25.35 28.20 -16.56
C GLU A 124 -25.65 29.62 -16.12
N VAL A 125 -26.02 29.82 -14.85
CA VAL A 125 -26.26 31.15 -14.29
C VAL A 125 -25.04 32.06 -14.47
N VAL A 126 -23.83 31.52 -14.24
CA VAL A 126 -22.57 32.25 -14.45
C VAL A 126 -22.33 32.53 -15.94
N ARG A 127 -22.57 31.56 -16.83
CA ARG A 127 -22.41 31.74 -18.29
C ARG A 127 -23.38 32.73 -18.91
N THR A 128 -24.60 32.86 -18.39
CA THR A 128 -25.58 33.84 -18.90
C THR A 128 -25.02 35.27 -18.86
N ARG A 129 -24.12 35.59 -17.93
CA ARG A 129 -23.39 36.87 -17.95
C ARG A 129 -22.26 36.95 -18.97
N ALA A 130 -21.55 35.85 -19.22
CA ALA A 130 -20.46 35.84 -20.21
C ALA A 130 -20.96 36.15 -21.64
N GLY A 131 -22.25 35.95 -21.92
CA GLY A 131 -22.91 36.39 -23.15
C GLY A 131 -23.49 37.82 -23.12
N GLU A 132 -23.60 38.45 -21.94
CA GLU A 132 -24.09 39.84 -21.77
C GLU A 132 -22.95 40.85 -21.47
N SER A 133 -21.77 40.37 -21.08
CA SER A 133 -20.61 41.21 -20.75
C SER A 133 -19.69 41.41 -21.96
N ASP A 134 -20.11 42.30 -22.87
CA ASP A 134 -19.18 43.05 -23.72
C ASP A 134 -18.49 44.10 -22.84
N PHE A 135 -17.45 43.68 -22.11
CA PHE A 135 -16.61 44.59 -21.33
C PHE A 135 -15.35 44.89 -22.15
N PRO A 136 -15.24 46.08 -22.80
CA PRO A 136 -13.98 46.52 -23.34
C PRO A 136 -13.11 46.95 -22.16
N LEU A 137 -12.10 46.13 -21.84
CA LEU A 137 -11.00 46.61 -21.01
C LEU A 137 -10.16 47.50 -21.92
N GLY A 138 -10.27 48.81 -21.69
CA GLY A 138 -9.39 49.82 -22.28
C GLY A 138 -7.94 49.69 -21.81
#